data_AF-A0A8T4MX69-F1
#
_entry.id   AF-A0A8T4MX69-F1
#
_cell.length_a   1.000
_cell.length_b   1.000
_cell.length_c   1.000
_cell.angle_alpha   90.00
_cell.angle_beta   90.00
_cell.angle_gamma   90.00
#
_symmetry.space_group_name_H-M   'P 1'
#
loop_
_entity.id
_entity.type
_entity.pdbx_description
1 polymer ?
#
loop_
_entity_poly.entity_id
_entity_poly.type
_entity_poly.pdbx_seq_one_letter_code
_entity_poly.pdbx_strand_id
1 'polypeptide(L)'
;MKNFERTILYTVLISLITIGFVTVVQLKGQQDISSNASYLDPITIDVLAFLASFFLIFEGAYRIWEHKNDRYRKQFTRSLRIAFGVAILTTHIIQTMFKVNGFSFPI
;
A
#
# COMPACT_ATOMS: atom_id res chain seq x y z
N MET A 1 -6.06 -24.45 12.03
CA MET A 1 -6.58 -23.06 11.86
C MET A 1 -5.72 -22.00 12.53
N LYS A 2 -5.10 -22.23 13.71
CA LYS A 2 -4.20 -21.27 14.38
C LYS A 2 -3.13 -20.60 13.50
N ASN A 3 -2.55 -21.32 12.53
CA ASN A 3 -1.53 -20.75 11.65
C ASN A 3 -2.09 -19.75 10.63
N PHE A 4 -3.32 -19.96 10.16
CA PHE A 4 -3.99 -19.09 9.20
C PHE A 4 -4.43 -17.76 9.85
N GLU A 5 -5.01 -17.82 11.04
CA GLU A 5 -5.36 -16.63 11.83
C GLU A 5 -4.12 -15.78 12.15
N ARG A 6 -3.01 -16.42 12.50
CA ARG A 6 -1.72 -15.74 12.70
C ARG A 6 -1.21 -15.08 11.42
N THR A 7 -1.35 -15.73 10.26
CA THR A 7 -0.97 -15.14 8.97
C THR A 7 -1.85 -13.92 8.63
N ILE A 8 -3.16 -13.98 8.88
CA ILE A 8 -4.05 -12.83 8.68
C ILE A 8 -3.65 -11.69 9.61
N LEU A 9 -3.50 -11.96 10.91
CA LEU A 9 -3.11 -10.94 11.88
C LEU A 9 -1.76 -10.31 11.50
N TYR A 10 -0.79 -11.13 11.10
CA TYR A 10 0.51 -10.67 10.64
C TYR A 10 0.39 -9.79 9.39
N THR A 11 -0.44 -10.18 8.42
CA THR A 11 -0.70 -9.41 7.20
C THR A 11 -1.32 -8.05 7.52
N VAL A 12 -2.31 -8.03 8.42
CA VAL A 12 -2.94 -6.77 8.85
C VAL A 12 -1.92 -5.87 9.56
N LEU A 13 -1.12 -6.43 10.48
CA LEU A 13 -0.10 -5.67 11.20
C LEU A 13 0.95 -5.08 10.27
N ILE A 14 1.49 -5.86 9.33
CA ILE A 14 2.48 -5.34 8.37
C ILE A 14 1.86 -4.28 7.46
N SER A 15 0.62 -4.47 7.00
CA SER A 15 -0.08 -3.47 6.20
C SER A 15 -0.30 -2.16 6.97
N LEU A 16 -0.69 -2.21 8.24
CA LEU A 16 -0.84 -1.00 9.08
C LEU A 16 0.49 -0.28 9.29
N ILE A 17 1.57 -1.02 9.56
CA ILE A 17 2.92 -0.46 9.67
C ILE A 17 3.33 0.19 8.35
N THR A 18 3.05 -0.47 7.22
CA THR A 18 3.33 0.05 5.88
C THR A 18 2.56 1.35 5.61
N ILE A 19 1.27 1.42 5.96
CA ILE A 19 0.48 2.66 5.83
C ILE A 19 1.13 3.80 6.61
N GLY A 20 1.47 3.56 7.89
CA GLY A 20 2.11 4.57 8.73
C GLY A 20 3.45 5.03 8.16
N PHE A 21 4.30 4.09 7.75
CA PHE A 21 5.60 4.38 7.16
C PHE A 21 5.49 5.19 5.87
N VAL A 22 4.64 4.75 4.93
CA VAL A 22 4.41 5.43 3.65
C VAL A 22 3.84 6.83 3.88
N THR A 23 2.89 6.98 4.81
CA THR A 23 2.31 8.29 5.14
C THR A 23 3.38 9.25 5.64
N VAL A 24 4.23 8.83 6.57
CA VAL A 24 5.32 9.67 7.10
C VAL A 24 6.32 10.04 6.00
N VAL A 25 6.72 9.08 5.17
CA VAL A 25 7.65 9.33 4.05
C VAL A 25 7.03 10.30 3.04
N GLN A 26 5.75 10.14 2.70
CA GLN A 26 5.09 10.98 1.72
C GLN A 26 4.88 12.40 2.23
N LEU A 27 4.49 12.57 3.49
CA LEU A 27 4.37 13.88 4.11
C LEU A 27 5.72 14.60 4.21
N LYS A 28 6.78 13.91 4.63
CA LYS A 28 8.13 14.50 4.67
C LYS A 28 8.66 14.84 3.28
N GLY A 29 8.49 13.93 2.31
CA GLY A 29 8.92 14.14 0.93
C GLY A 29 8.20 15.32 0.26
N GLN A 30 6.93 15.55 0.58
CA GLN A 30 6.19 16.73 0.12
C GLN A 30 6.61 18.03 0.83
N GLN A 31 7.12 17.96 2.07
CA GLN A 31 7.66 19.13 2.78
C GLN A 31 9.03 19.56 2.26
N ASP A 32 9.90 18.60 1.93
CA ASP A 32 11.27 18.87 1.50
C ASP A 32 11.38 19.25 0.01
N ILE A 33 10.40 18.87 -0.80
CA ILE A 33 10.38 19.12 -2.25
C ILE A 33 9.27 20.13 -2.55
N SER A 34 9.63 21.39 -2.86
CA SER A 34 8.69 22.43 -3.33
C SER A 34 7.97 22.06 -4.63
N SER A 35 8.44 21.01 -5.30
CA SER A 35 7.72 20.26 -6.31
C SER A 35 6.84 19.22 -5.61
N ASN A 36 5.52 19.41 -5.59
CA ASN A 36 4.59 18.29 -5.38
C ASN A 36 5.06 17.13 -6.26
N ALA A 37 5.26 15.94 -5.67
CA ALA A 37 5.71 14.73 -6.34
C ALA A 37 5.14 14.67 -7.77
N SER A 38 6.03 14.78 -8.77
CA SER A 38 5.80 15.01 -10.21
C SER A 38 4.34 15.21 -10.61
N TYR A 39 3.99 16.48 -10.84
CA TYR A 39 2.76 17.00 -11.46
C TYR A 39 2.33 16.36 -12.81
N LEU A 40 3.08 15.40 -13.36
CA LEU A 40 3.00 14.96 -14.77
C LEU A 40 3.07 13.44 -14.97
N ASP A 41 2.60 12.62 -14.03
CA ASP A 41 2.25 11.24 -14.43
C ASP A 41 0.86 11.26 -15.07
N PRO A 42 0.68 10.77 -16.32
CA PRO A 42 -0.62 10.72 -16.97
C PRO A 42 -1.62 10.00 -16.08
N ILE A 43 -2.91 10.37 -16.15
CA ILE A 43 -4.00 9.66 -15.45
C ILE A 43 -3.92 8.13 -15.65
N THR A 44 -3.35 7.70 -16.78
CA THR A 44 -3.00 6.32 -17.09
C THR A 44 -2.11 5.64 -16.06
N ILE A 45 -1.07 6.32 -15.54
CA ILE A 45 -0.14 5.75 -14.54
C ILE A 45 -0.85 5.57 -13.20
N ASP A 46 -1.65 6.53 -12.76
CA ASP A 46 -2.46 6.39 -11.55
C ASP A 46 -3.43 5.21 -11.69
N VAL A 47 -4.15 5.12 -12.82
CA VAL A 47 -5.07 3.99 -13.09
C VAL A 47 -4.33 2.66 -13.10
N LEU A 48 -3.16 2.58 -13.75
CA LEU A 48 -2.34 1.37 -13.75
C LEU A 48 -1.84 1.00 -12.35
N ALA A 49 -1.47 2.00 -11.54
CA ALA A 49 -1.03 1.79 -10.17
C ALA A 49 -2.18 1.30 -9.27
N PHE A 50 -3.39 1.85 -9.41
CA PHE A 50 -4.59 1.34 -8.73
C PHE A 50 -4.90 -0.10 -9.14
N LEU A 51 -4.86 -0.41 -10.44
CA LEU A 51 -5.08 -1.79 -10.94
C LEU A 51 -4.01 -2.75 -10.40
N ALA A 52 -2.75 -2.36 -10.43
CA ALA A 52 -1.64 -3.15 -9.90
C ALA A 52 -1.76 -3.37 -8.39
N SER A 53 -2.14 -2.33 -7.65
CA SER A 53 -2.43 -2.40 -6.21
C SER A 53 -3.52 -3.42 -5.92
N PHE A 54 -4.67 -3.33 -6.59
CA PHE A 54 -5.77 -4.27 -6.41
C PHE A 54 -5.35 -5.69 -6.78
N PHE A 55 -4.62 -5.86 -7.89
CA PHE A 55 -4.08 -7.16 -8.27
C PHE A 55 -3.21 -7.76 -7.16
N LEU A 56 -2.26 -7.01 -6.61
CA LEU A 56 -1.37 -7.49 -5.55
C LEU A 56 -2.12 -7.84 -4.25
N ILE A 57 -3.10 -7.03 -3.86
CA ILE A 57 -3.91 -7.25 -2.65
C ILE A 57 -4.79 -8.48 -2.83
N PHE A 58 -5.58 -8.55 -3.90
CA PHE A 58 -6.54 -9.64 -4.10
C PHE A 58 -5.86 -10.95 -4.43
N GLU A 59 -4.83 -10.98 -5.28
CA GLU A 59 -4.10 -12.20 -5.61
C GLU A 59 -3.30 -12.70 -4.40
N GLY A 60 -2.72 -11.79 -3.61
CA GLY A 60 -2.09 -12.12 -2.34
C GLY A 60 -3.08 -12.72 -1.33
N ALA A 61 -4.23 -12.08 -1.15
CA ALA A 61 -5.28 -12.55 -0.23
C ALA A 61 -5.86 -13.91 -0.66
N TYR A 62 -6.15 -14.08 -1.96
CA TYR A 62 -6.61 -15.33 -2.54
C TYR A 62 -5.61 -16.45 -2.27
N ARG A 63 -4.31 -16.23 -2.52
CA ARG A 63 -3.29 -17.26 -2.25
C ARG A 63 -3.14 -17.60 -0.77
N ILE A 64 -3.30 -16.64 0.14
CA ILE A 64 -3.30 -16.91 1.58
C ILE A 64 -4.49 -17.79 1.94
N TRP A 65 -5.68 -17.50 1.39
CA TRP A 65 -6.88 -18.30 1.57
C TRP A 65 -6.72 -19.71 0.98
N GLU A 66 -6.36 -19.84 -0.28
CA GLU A 66 -6.25 -21.12 -0.97
C GLU A 66 -5.27 -22.09 -0.26
N HIS A 67 -4.20 -21.55 0.32
CA HIS A 67 -3.12 -22.34 0.91
C HIS A 67 -3.02 -22.18 2.44
N LYS A 68 -4.12 -22.31 3.19
CA LYS A 68 -4.17 -22.06 4.65
C LYS A 68 -3.12 -22.79 5.50
N ASN A 69 -2.61 -23.93 5.02
CA ASN A 69 -1.67 -24.80 5.74
C ASN A 69 -0.22 -24.70 5.25
N ASP A 70 0.09 -23.79 4.32
CA ASP A 70 1.45 -23.61 3.82
C ASP A 70 2.42 -23.13 4.91
N ARG A 71 3.71 -23.46 4.74
CA ARG A 71 4.79 -23.03 5.64
C ARG A 71 4.85 -21.50 5.74
N TYR A 72 5.18 -21.00 6.95
CA TYR A 72 5.27 -19.58 7.28
C TYR A 72 6.06 -18.74 6.27
N ARG A 73 7.17 -19.27 5.74
CA ARG A 73 8.01 -18.57 4.74
C ARG A 73 7.27 -18.24 3.44
N LYS A 74 6.40 -19.13 2.95
CA LYS A 74 5.56 -18.88 1.76
C LYS A 74 4.43 -17.90 2.07
N GLN A 75 3.90 -17.93 3.29
CA GLN A 75 2.86 -16.99 3.72
C GLN A 75 3.42 -15.57 3.93
N PHE A 76 4.67 -15.46 4.37
CA PHE A 76 5.35 -14.17 4.53
C PHE A 76 5.48 -13.44 3.19
N THR A 77 5.92 -14.10 2.12
CA THR A 77 6.03 -13.45 0.80
C THR A 77 4.67 -13.02 0.23
N ARG A 78 3.60 -13.76 0.53
CA ARG A 78 2.23 -13.38 0.19
C ARG A 78 1.74 -12.18 1.01
N SER A 79 2.06 -12.14 2.30
CA SER A 79 1.74 -11.01 3.19
C SER A 79 2.48 -9.74 2.74
N LEU A 80 3.76 -9.87 2.35
CA LEU A 80 4.57 -8.78 1.82
C LEU A 80 4.02 -8.24 0.50
N ARG A 81 3.53 -9.12 -0.38
CA ARG A 81 2.84 -8.72 -1.62
C ARG A 81 1.63 -7.83 -1.34
N ILE A 82 0.79 -8.22 -0.37
CA ILE A 82 -0.35 -7.42 0.06
C ILE A 82 0.12 -6.07 0.63
N ALA A 83 1.16 -6.08 1.46
CA ALA A 83 1.75 -4.85 2.01
C ALA A 83 2.22 -3.88 0.91
N PHE A 84 2.87 -4.37 -0.16
CA PHE A 84 3.22 -3.53 -1.32
C PHE A 84 1.98 -2.97 -2.04
N GLY A 85 0.95 -3.79 -2.25
CA GLY A 85 -0.30 -3.31 -2.85
C GLY A 85 -0.97 -2.22 -2.01
N VAL A 86 -0.95 -2.36 -0.68
CA VAL A 86 -1.43 -1.35 0.27
C VAL A 86 -0.54 -0.09 0.26
N ALA A 87 0.78 -0.24 0.16
CA ALA A 87 1.71 0.88 0.06
C ALA A 87 1.39 1.75 -1.17
N ILE A 88 1.30 1.13 -2.35
CA ILE A 88 0.96 1.80 -3.61
C ILE A 88 -0.39 2.51 -3.47
N LEU A 89 -1.41 1.80 -2.96
CA LEU A 89 -2.74 2.38 -2.77
C LEU A 89 -2.70 3.63 -1.89
N THR A 90 -1.98 3.54 -0.77
CA THR A 90 -1.88 4.63 0.20
C THR A 90 -1.17 5.84 -0.41
N THR A 91 -0.06 5.61 -1.13
CA THR A 91 0.67 6.69 -1.82
C THR A 91 -0.24 7.43 -2.80
N HIS A 92 -0.95 6.72 -3.67
CA HIS A 92 -1.81 7.35 -4.69
C HIS A 92 -3.06 8.00 -4.07
N ILE A 93 -3.62 7.44 -2.98
CA ILE A 93 -4.70 8.10 -2.22
C ILE A 93 -4.21 9.42 -1.65
N ILE A 94 -3.06 9.43 -0.96
CA ILE A 94 -2.47 10.65 -0.39
C ILE A 94 -2.24 11.67 -1.53
N GLN A 95 -1.57 11.28 -2.61
CA GLN A 95 -1.35 12.17 -3.76
C GLN A 95 -2.66 12.74 -4.33
N THR A 96 -3.70 11.92 -4.46
CA THR A 96 -5.02 12.36 -4.95
C THR A 96 -5.70 13.33 -3.99
N MET A 97 -5.70 13.05 -2.68
CA MET A 97 -6.32 13.91 -1.68
C MET A 97 -5.66 15.29 -1.61
N PHE A 98 -4.33 15.33 -1.67
CA PHE A 98 -3.57 16.58 -1.73
C PHE A 98 -3.85 17.37 -3.01
N LYS A 99 -4.02 16.68 -4.15
CA LYS A 99 -4.38 17.32 -5.43
C LYS A 99 -5.79 17.92 -5.42
N VAL A 100 -6.78 17.20 -4.89
CA VAL A 100 -8.20 17.61 -4.94
C VAL A 100 -8.49 18.78 -4.00
N ASN A 101 -7.86 18.81 -2.83
CA ASN A 101 -8.20 19.78 -1.80
C ASN A 101 -7.39 21.09 -1.86
N GLY A 102 -6.39 21.21 -2.74
CA GLY A 102 -5.49 22.38 -2.74
C GLY A 102 -4.86 22.64 -1.37
N PHE A 103 -4.82 21.62 -0.51
CA PHE A 103 -4.37 21.71 0.88
C PHE A 103 -2.85 21.77 0.87
N SER A 104 -2.33 22.96 0.60
CA SER A 104 -1.09 23.41 1.22
C SER A 104 -1.35 23.35 2.71
N PHE A 105 -0.74 22.41 3.42
CA PHE A 105 -0.73 22.51 4.88
C PHE A 105 -0.13 23.88 5.22
N PRO A 106 -0.86 24.75 5.93
CA PRO A 106 -0.23 25.92 6.49
C PRO A 106 0.77 25.39 7.51
N ILE A 107 2.04 25.70 7.27
CA ILE A 107 3.01 25.87 8.35
C ILE A 107 2.63 27.17 9.04
#